data_AF-A0A0N1PFM5-F1
#
_entry.id   AF-A0A0N1PFM5-F1
#
_cell.length_a   1.000
_cell.length_b   1.000
_cell.length_c   1.000
_cell.angle_alpha   90.00
_cell.angle_beta   90.00
_cell.angle_gamma   90.00
#
_symmetry.space_group_name_H-M   'P 1'
#
loop_
_entity.id
_entity.type
_entity.pdbx_description
1 polymer ?
#
loop_
_entity_poly.entity_id
_entity_poly.type
_entity_poly.pdbx_seq_one_letter_code
_entity_poly.pdbx_strand_id
1 'polypeptide(L)'
;MEDRDNDMLNAEILVSGTHYCVHLQLYKDQKERQRNGQTKASLSLQQYLGFEAGFTLDKESNTLAILCEDVVPVLAFDTREILIQWRVKVQHNLGSSKEFAAVIVSAPSGSGARAGPARLHACGPRLALAIARPPEVIALWDVKLLR
;
A
#
# COMPACT_ATOMS: atom_id res chain seq x y z
N MET A 1 -28.21 9.72 -4.31
CA MET A 1 -27.40 10.05 -3.13
C MET A 1 -27.17 8.73 -2.41
N GLU A 2 -26.37 7.87 -3.02
CA GLU A 2 -25.99 6.60 -2.40
C GLU A 2 -25.06 6.89 -1.23
N ASP A 3 -25.14 6.06 -0.21
CA ASP A 3 -24.54 6.28 1.10
C ASP A 3 -23.01 6.19 1.00
N ARG A 4 -22.35 7.35 1.09
CA ARG A 4 -20.93 7.58 0.73
C ARG A 4 -19.94 7.23 1.84
N ASP A 5 -20.43 6.92 3.03
CA ASP A 5 -19.66 6.32 4.12
C ASP A 5 -19.43 4.81 3.94
N ASN A 6 -20.03 4.20 2.90
CA ASN A 6 -20.13 2.76 2.78
C ASN A 6 -18.86 2.09 2.23
N ASP A 7 -18.00 2.79 1.49
CA ASP A 7 -16.78 2.18 0.91
C ASP A 7 -15.79 1.68 1.99
N MET A 8 -15.79 2.32 3.15
CA MET A 8 -15.00 1.88 4.30
C MET A 8 -15.52 0.58 4.94
N LEU A 9 -16.85 0.42 4.93
CA LEU A 9 -17.58 -0.75 5.42
C LEU A 9 -17.56 -1.88 4.40
N ASN A 10 -17.42 -1.60 3.11
CA ASN A 10 -17.49 -2.57 2.03
C ASN A 10 -16.14 -3.21 1.71
N ALA A 11 -15.07 -2.80 2.36
CA ALA A 11 -13.76 -3.36 2.13
C ALA A 11 -13.20 -4.04 3.37
N GLU A 12 -12.46 -5.12 3.18
CA GLU A 12 -11.86 -5.89 4.26
C GLU A 12 -10.39 -6.17 3.96
N ILE A 13 -9.57 -6.06 5.01
CA ILE A 13 -8.16 -6.45 5.00
C ILE A 13 -8.05 -7.65 5.91
N LEU A 14 -7.76 -8.81 5.34
CA LEU A 14 -7.50 -10.04 6.09
C LEU A 14 -6.00 -10.34 6.03
N VAL A 15 -5.41 -10.64 7.18
CA VAL A 15 -4.01 -11.06 7.28
C VAL A 15 -3.98 -12.56 7.54
N SER A 16 -3.24 -13.31 6.72
CA SER A 16 -3.14 -14.77 6.85
C SER A 16 -1.70 -15.24 7.04
N GLY A 17 -1.52 -16.21 7.94
CA GLY A 17 -0.28 -16.97 8.11
C GLY A 17 0.92 -16.23 8.72
N THR A 18 2.07 -16.91 8.71
CA THR A 18 3.36 -16.42 9.22
C THR A 18 4.15 -15.60 8.20
N HIS A 19 3.64 -15.47 6.96
CA HIS A 19 4.32 -14.84 5.83
C HIS A 19 3.52 -13.64 5.29
N TYR A 20 3.33 -12.59 6.10
CA TYR A 20 2.84 -11.25 5.68
C TYR A 20 1.90 -11.22 4.45
N CYS A 21 0.91 -12.10 4.40
CA CYS A 21 -0.05 -12.18 3.29
C CYS A 21 -1.22 -11.27 3.62
N VAL A 22 -1.57 -10.41 2.66
CA VAL A 22 -2.62 -9.42 2.80
C VAL A 22 -3.67 -9.71 1.75
N HIS A 23 -4.87 -10.08 2.19
CA HIS A 23 -6.01 -10.19 1.30
C HIS A 23 -6.84 -8.92 1.40
N LEU A 24 -6.88 -8.18 0.30
CA LEU A 24 -7.75 -7.02 0.15
C LEU A 24 -9.00 -7.46 -0.60
N GLN A 25 -10.16 -7.32 0.04
CA GLN A 25 -11.45 -7.67 -0.55
C GLN A 25 -12.34 -6.44 -0.62
N LEU A 26 -12.98 -6.25 -1.77
CA LEU A 26 -13.96 -5.20 -2.01
C LEU A 26 -15.31 -5.86 -2.27
N TYR A 27 -16.32 -5.48 -1.51
CA TYR A 27 -17.70 -5.92 -1.62
C TYR A 27 -18.53 -4.83 -2.30
N LYS A 28 -19.71 -5.21 -2.85
CA LYS A 28 -20.59 -4.22 -3.46
C LYS A 28 -21.18 -3.27 -2.44
N ASP A 29 -21.59 -3.83 -1.31
CA ASP A 29 -22.21 -3.13 -0.20
C ASP A 29 -21.99 -3.91 1.10
N GLN A 30 -22.37 -3.29 2.22
CA GLN A 30 -22.14 -3.82 3.54
C GLN A 30 -22.98 -5.08 3.79
N LYS A 31 -24.15 -5.22 3.13
CA LYS A 31 -25.00 -6.39 3.27
C LYS A 31 -24.35 -7.61 2.64
N GLU A 32 -23.69 -7.45 1.49
CA GLU A 32 -22.87 -8.50 0.88
C GLU A 32 -21.71 -8.87 1.79
N ARG A 33 -20.97 -7.88 2.33
CA ARG A 33 -19.88 -8.17 3.27
C ARG A 33 -20.34 -8.95 4.50
N GLN A 34 -21.42 -8.51 5.17
CA GLN A 34 -21.91 -9.15 6.39
C GLN A 34 -22.34 -10.61 6.21
N ARG A 35 -22.68 -11.01 4.98
CA ARG A 35 -23.09 -12.39 4.65
C ARG A 35 -21.95 -13.20 4.03
N ASN A 36 -20.72 -12.67 3.99
CA ASN A 36 -19.62 -13.21 3.20
C ASN A 36 -20.02 -13.50 1.75
N GLY A 37 -20.77 -12.56 1.17
CA GLY A 37 -21.27 -12.62 -0.20
C GLY A 37 -20.17 -12.46 -1.25
N GLN A 38 -20.57 -12.32 -2.51
CA GLN A 38 -19.64 -12.21 -3.61
C GLN A 38 -18.80 -10.93 -3.53
N THR A 39 -17.49 -11.04 -3.70
CA THR A 39 -16.60 -9.86 -3.79
C THR A 39 -16.62 -9.31 -5.21
N LYS A 40 -16.56 -7.97 -5.34
CA LYS A 40 -16.32 -7.27 -6.60
C LYS A 40 -14.88 -7.45 -7.08
N ALA A 41 -13.95 -7.41 -6.13
CA ALA A 41 -12.54 -7.66 -6.37
C ALA A 41 -11.93 -8.29 -5.13
N SER A 42 -10.99 -9.19 -5.35
CA SER A 42 -10.16 -9.77 -4.30
C SER A 42 -8.73 -9.82 -4.79
N LEU A 43 -7.82 -9.26 -4.00
CA LEU A 43 -6.41 -9.21 -4.29
C LEU A 43 -5.66 -9.88 -3.14
N SER A 44 -4.81 -10.85 -3.47
CA SER A 44 -3.91 -11.48 -2.52
C SER A 44 -2.52 -10.93 -2.75
N LEU A 45 -2.03 -10.18 -1.78
CA LEU A 45 -0.73 -9.52 -1.80
C LEU A 45 0.20 -10.27 -0.87
N GLN A 46 1.47 -10.35 -1.24
CA GLN A 46 2.49 -10.96 -0.41
C GLN A 46 3.51 -9.93 0.01
N GLN A 47 4.14 -10.18 1.16
CA GLN A 47 5.32 -9.43 1.58
C GLN A 47 5.04 -7.92 1.69
N TYR A 48 4.12 -7.53 2.57
CA TYR A 48 3.86 -6.12 2.88
C TYR A 48 5.12 -5.35 3.33
N LEU A 49 5.34 -4.17 2.75
CA LEU A 49 6.53 -3.32 2.93
C LEU A 49 6.20 -1.94 3.52
N GLY A 50 4.93 -1.54 3.53
CA GLY A 50 4.48 -0.23 3.99
C GLY A 50 3.32 0.31 3.17
N PHE A 51 3.00 1.59 3.33
CA PHE A 51 2.03 2.27 2.48
C PHE A 51 2.46 3.72 2.26
N GLU A 52 1.87 4.33 1.24
CA GLU A 52 2.18 5.70 0.79
C GLU A 52 0.86 6.40 0.51
N ALA A 53 0.65 7.63 1.00
CA ALA A 53 -0.62 8.32 0.82
C ALA A 53 -0.47 9.76 0.31
N GLY A 54 -1.52 10.30 -0.30
CA GLY A 54 -1.62 11.72 -0.66
C GLY A 54 -0.82 12.09 -1.91
N PHE A 55 -0.62 11.16 -2.84
CA PHE A 55 -0.06 11.46 -4.15
C PHE A 55 -1.15 11.69 -5.19
N THR A 56 -0.83 12.40 -6.27
CA THR A 56 -1.79 12.60 -7.36
C THR A 56 -1.69 11.45 -8.36
N LEU A 57 -2.82 10.82 -8.69
CA LEU A 57 -2.97 9.84 -9.76
C LEU A 57 -4.27 10.14 -10.50
N ASP A 58 -4.23 10.31 -11.82
CA ASP A 58 -5.44 10.54 -12.65
C ASP A 58 -6.38 11.65 -12.12
N LYS A 59 -5.81 12.73 -11.56
CA LYS A 59 -6.48 13.87 -10.91
C LYS A 59 -7.03 13.59 -9.50
N GLU A 60 -6.97 12.35 -9.02
CA GLU A 60 -7.27 11.99 -7.64
C GLU A 60 -6.08 12.27 -6.74
N SER A 61 -6.29 12.98 -5.63
CA SER A 61 -5.22 13.30 -4.65
C SER A 61 -5.41 12.61 -3.30
N ASN A 62 -6.60 12.07 -3.04
CA ASN A 62 -6.89 11.27 -1.86
C ASN A 62 -6.55 9.81 -2.17
N THR A 63 -5.27 9.53 -2.37
CA THR A 63 -4.80 8.20 -2.80
C THR A 63 -4.01 7.49 -1.71
N LEU A 64 -4.02 6.16 -1.77
CA LEU A 64 -3.25 5.27 -0.91
C LEU A 64 -2.68 4.13 -1.76
N ALA A 65 -1.35 3.99 -1.77
CA ALA A 65 -0.67 2.82 -2.30
C ALA A 65 -0.28 1.90 -1.15
N ILE A 66 -0.57 0.60 -1.27
CA ILE A 66 -0.08 -0.42 -0.36
C ILE A 66 1.16 -1.04 -1.00
N LEU A 67 2.32 -0.88 -0.37
CA LEU A 67 3.57 -1.39 -0.90
C LEU A 67 3.71 -2.87 -0.55
N CYS A 68 3.78 -3.71 -1.57
CA CYS A 68 4.10 -5.13 -1.48
C CYS A 68 5.16 -5.47 -2.53
N GLU A 69 5.84 -6.60 -2.35
CA GLU A 69 6.97 -6.98 -3.21
C GLU A 69 6.55 -7.20 -4.67
N ASP A 70 5.42 -7.87 -4.90
CA ASP A 70 4.99 -8.25 -6.25
C ASP A 70 4.10 -7.20 -6.92
N VAL A 71 3.21 -6.56 -6.15
CA VAL A 71 2.16 -5.67 -6.68
C VAL A 71 1.93 -4.52 -5.72
N VAL A 72 1.86 -3.30 -6.24
CA VAL A 72 1.50 -2.09 -5.47
C VAL A 72 0.09 -1.65 -5.85
N PRO A 73 -0.97 -2.14 -5.19
CA PRO A 73 -2.32 -1.65 -5.46
C PRO A 73 -2.49 -0.22 -4.98
N VAL A 74 -3.20 0.56 -5.78
CA VAL A 74 -3.56 1.95 -5.48
C VAL A 74 -5.06 2.07 -5.30
N LEU A 75 -5.45 2.71 -4.20
CA LEU A 75 -6.81 3.07 -3.87
C LEU A 75 -6.96 4.60 -3.99
N ALA A 76 -8.05 5.05 -4.57
CA ALA A 76 -8.46 6.45 -4.59
C ALA A 76 -9.76 6.59 -3.79
N PHE A 77 -9.90 7.71 -3.09
CA PHE A 77 -11.04 7.99 -2.22
C PHE A 77 -11.62 9.37 -2.53
N ASP A 78 -12.93 9.53 -2.37
CA ASP A 78 -13.59 10.81 -2.66
C ASP A 78 -13.13 11.93 -1.70
N THR A 79 -12.85 11.59 -0.44
CA THR A 79 -12.56 12.56 0.61
C THR A 79 -11.27 12.25 1.34
N ARG A 80 -10.69 13.30 1.94
CA ARG A 80 -9.48 13.17 2.75
C ARG A 80 -9.76 12.41 4.05
N GLU A 81 -10.96 12.54 4.58
CA GLU A 81 -11.43 11.85 5.79
C GLU A 81 -11.41 10.33 5.58
N ILE A 82 -11.95 9.85 4.45
CA ILE A 82 -11.94 8.41 4.10
C ILE A 82 -10.49 7.92 3.93
N LEU A 83 -9.64 8.69 3.24
CA LEU A 83 -8.21 8.36 3.12
C LEU A 83 -7.55 8.20 4.50
N ILE A 84 -7.77 9.14 5.43
CA ILE A 84 -7.18 9.09 6.78
C ILE A 84 -7.65 7.82 7.51
N GLN A 85 -8.95 7.50 7.44
CA GLN A 85 -9.47 6.30 8.07
C GLN A 85 -8.86 5.03 7.47
N TRP A 86 -8.66 4.98 6.15
CA TRP A 86 -7.99 3.88 5.48
C TRP A 86 -6.52 3.73 5.86
N ARG A 87 -5.79 4.84 6.02
CA ARG A 87 -4.42 4.81 6.55
C ARG A 87 -4.38 4.19 7.94
N VAL A 88 -5.29 4.59 8.82
CA VAL A 88 -5.42 4.02 10.18
C VAL A 88 -5.75 2.53 10.11
N LYS A 89 -6.69 2.13 9.25
CA LYS A 89 -7.10 0.73 9.07
C LYS A 89 -5.95 -0.14 8.56
N VAL A 90 -5.20 0.33 7.56
CA VAL A 90 -4.01 -0.36 7.03
C VAL A 90 -2.95 -0.46 8.12
N GLN A 91 -2.61 0.64 8.79
CA GLN A 91 -1.63 0.65 9.86
C GLN A 91 -2.02 -0.28 11.03
N HIS A 92 -3.30 -0.34 11.38
CA HIS A 92 -3.80 -1.20 12.46
C HIS A 92 -3.68 -2.68 12.12
N ASN A 93 -4.01 -3.08 10.89
CA ASN A 93 -4.02 -4.49 10.49
C ASN A 93 -2.65 -5.00 10.02
N LEU A 94 -1.87 -4.15 9.34
CA LEU A 94 -0.62 -4.54 8.69
C LEU A 94 0.64 -3.99 9.38
N GLY A 95 0.47 -3.05 10.31
CA GLY A 95 1.56 -2.26 10.86
C GLY A 95 1.99 -1.11 9.94
N SER A 96 2.92 -0.29 10.43
CA SER A 96 3.55 0.79 9.65
C SER A 96 5.02 0.51 9.39
N SER A 97 5.50 0.94 8.23
CA SER A 97 6.93 1.13 7.99
C SER A 97 7.39 2.46 8.56
N LYS A 98 8.65 2.57 8.96
CA LYS A 98 9.26 3.89 9.15
C LYS A 98 9.67 4.43 7.79
N GLU A 99 9.20 5.63 7.47
CA GLU A 99 9.41 6.28 6.17
C GLU A 99 10.52 7.33 6.26
N PHE A 100 11.38 7.37 5.25
CA PHE A 100 12.43 8.36 5.13
C PHE A 100 12.43 8.95 3.73
N ALA A 101 12.40 10.28 3.64
CA ALA A 101 12.71 10.96 2.40
C ALA A 101 14.19 10.75 2.07
N ALA A 102 14.47 10.34 0.83
CA ALA A 102 15.82 10.04 0.37
C ALA A 102 16.05 10.64 -1.03
N VAL A 103 17.32 10.69 -1.43
CA VAL A 103 17.74 11.03 -2.80
C VAL A 103 18.72 9.97 -3.25
N ILE A 104 18.42 9.33 -4.38
CA ILE A 104 19.35 8.43 -5.06
C ILE A 104 20.42 9.30 -5.71
N VAL A 105 21.67 9.14 -5.29
CA VAL A 105 22.81 9.89 -5.85
C VAL A 105 23.35 9.19 -7.10
N SER A 106 23.44 7.87 -7.03
CA SER A 106 23.86 7.01 -8.15
C SER A 106 23.24 5.63 -7.98
N ALA A 107 23.14 4.87 -9.06
CA ALA A 107 22.68 3.50 -9.04
C ALA A 107 23.47 2.66 -10.06
N PRO A 108 23.65 1.34 -9.83
CA PRO A 108 24.32 0.47 -10.78
C PRO A 108 23.61 0.47 -12.14
N SER A 109 24.38 0.32 -13.22
CA SER A 109 23.83 0.18 -14.57
C SER A 109 22.87 -1.02 -14.64
N GLY A 110 21.68 -0.81 -15.20
CA GLY A 110 20.65 -1.85 -15.33
C GLY A 110 19.75 -2.04 -14.10
N SER A 111 19.94 -1.29 -13.01
CA SER A 111 19.09 -1.36 -11.80
C SER A 111 17.70 -0.72 -11.93
N GLY A 112 17.36 -0.10 -13.07
CA GLY A 112 16.10 0.64 -13.26
C GLY A 112 16.02 1.97 -12.48
N ALA A 113 16.85 2.15 -11.46
CA ALA A 113 16.91 3.34 -10.63
C ALA A 113 17.69 4.48 -11.30
N ARG A 114 17.21 5.72 -11.17
CA ARG A 114 17.88 6.94 -11.62
C ARG A 114 18.15 7.86 -10.44
N ALA A 115 19.13 8.75 -10.58
CA ALA A 115 19.37 9.77 -9.57
C ALA A 115 18.13 10.66 -9.41
N GLY A 116 17.72 10.93 -8.17
CA GLY A 116 16.52 11.71 -7.89
C GLY A 116 15.84 11.35 -6.57
N PRO A 117 14.71 12.02 -6.25
CA PRO A 117 13.95 11.80 -5.03
C PRO A 117 13.43 10.36 -4.94
N ALA A 118 13.49 9.80 -3.75
CA ALA A 118 12.97 8.48 -3.43
C ALA A 118 12.42 8.45 -1.99
N ARG A 119 11.74 7.37 -1.65
CA ARG A 119 11.31 7.07 -0.28
C ARG A 119 11.84 5.72 0.14
N LEU A 120 12.45 5.68 1.31
CA LEU A 120 12.93 4.45 1.92
C LEU A 120 11.95 4.03 3.02
N HIS A 121 11.44 2.82 2.92
CA HIS A 121 10.54 2.20 3.88
C HIS A 121 11.31 1.14 4.68
N ALA A 122 11.39 1.32 6.00
CA ALA A 122 11.90 0.31 6.91
C ALA A 122 10.74 -0.47 7.55
N CYS A 123 10.59 -1.75 7.17
CA CYS A 123 9.54 -2.65 7.62
C CYS A 123 10.18 -3.89 8.29
N GLY A 124 10.33 -3.83 9.61
CA GLY A 124 11.03 -4.87 10.37
C GLY A 124 12.48 -5.04 9.88
N PRO A 125 12.92 -6.26 9.49
CA PRO A 125 14.27 -6.49 8.98
C PRO A 125 14.44 -6.12 7.50
N ARG A 126 13.44 -5.52 6.85
CA ARG A 126 13.48 -5.20 5.42
C ARG A 126 13.52 -3.71 5.16
N LEU A 127 14.24 -3.34 4.12
CA LEU A 127 14.27 -1.99 3.56
C LEU A 127 13.77 -2.03 2.12
N ALA A 128 12.78 -1.21 1.80
CA ALA A 128 12.25 -1.07 0.45
C ALA A 128 12.48 0.36 -0.05
N LEU A 129 13.03 0.50 -1.26
CA LEU A 129 13.17 1.79 -1.93
C LEU A 129 12.04 1.94 -2.94
N ALA A 130 11.21 2.95 -2.73
CA ALA A 130 10.13 3.32 -3.62
C ALA A 130 10.44 4.62 -4.36
N ILE A 131 10.14 4.66 -5.65
CA ILE A 131 10.22 5.86 -6.49
C ILE A 131 8.88 6.10 -7.20
N ALA A 132 8.79 7.16 -8.00
CA ALA A 132 7.63 7.48 -8.83
C ALA A 132 6.32 7.84 -8.09
N ARG A 133 5.30 8.15 -8.89
CA ARG A 133 3.90 8.43 -8.51
C ARG A 133 3.01 7.82 -9.62
N PRO A 134 2.28 6.72 -9.38
CA PRO A 134 2.17 5.98 -8.12
C PRO A 134 3.51 5.36 -7.70
N PRO A 135 3.70 5.06 -6.41
CA PRO A 135 4.94 4.49 -5.90
C PRO A 135 5.25 3.13 -6.53
N GLU A 136 6.49 2.93 -6.93
CA GLU A 136 7.01 1.67 -7.45
C GLU A 136 8.20 1.23 -6.60
N VAL A 137 8.17 0.00 -6.09
CA VAL A 137 9.28 -0.58 -5.33
C VAL A 137 10.35 -1.05 -6.32
N ILE A 138 11.51 -0.40 -6.29
CA ILE A 138 12.61 -0.68 -7.24
C ILE A 138 13.76 -1.46 -6.63
N ALA A 139 13.81 -1.57 -5.30
CA ALA A 139 14.81 -2.36 -4.60
C ALA A 139 14.32 -2.77 -3.21
N LEU A 140 14.74 -3.97 -2.81
CA LEU A 140 14.45 -4.57 -1.52
C LEU A 140 15.74 -5.14 -0.92
N TRP A 141 15.98 -4.89 0.36
CA TRP A 141 17.12 -5.44 1.09
C TRP A 141 16.66 -6.06 2.41
N ASP A 142 17.31 -7.17 2.78
CA ASP A 142 17.32 -7.63 4.17
C ASP A 142 18.47 -6.90 4.90
N VAL A 143 18.11 -6.20 5.97
CA VAL A 143 19.06 -5.43 6.80
C VAL A 143 20.20 -6.31 7.30
N LYS A 144 19.97 -7.61 7.53
CA LYS A 144 21.00 -8.55 7.99
C LYS A 144 22.07 -8.85 6.92
N LEU A 145 21.77 -8.59 5.65
CA LEU A 145 22.68 -8.83 4.53
C LEU A 145 23.43 -7.56 4.09
N LEU A 146 23.09 -6.41 4.69
CA LEU A 146 23.83 -5.17 4.49
C LEU A 146 25.16 -5.24 5.25
N ARG A 147 26.23 -4.77 4.60
CA ARG A 147 27.61 -4.79 5.13
C ARG A 147 27.96 -3.49 5.82
#